data_AF-A0A2A4RIY3-F1
#
_entry.id   AF-A0A2A4RIY3-F1
#
_cell.length_a   1.000
_cell.length_b   1.000
_cell.length_c   1.000
_cell.angle_alpha   90.00
_cell.angle_beta   90.00
_cell.angle_gamma   90.00
#
_symmetry.space_group_name_H-M   'P 1'
#
loop_
_entity.id
_entity.type
_entity.pdbx_description
1 polymer ?
#
loop_
_entity_poly.entity_id
_entity_poly.type
_entity_poly.pdbx_seq_one_letter_code
_entity_poly.pdbx_strand_id
1 'polypeptide(L)'
;MESVLDYPVRLIGNACFWVQDLASQVCTLFTRRPFRVVVLSLAIAAMSCVDLYLTLLYVTNIGMNEMNPLARAMMEYQSPAILAAWKMGTVMLSIGILILIRKQRSAEIGAWIGCMVLGWLMVHWVGFINVHQTLDMELAQNQQDASWIMITTGDEGVGSMLPTVID
;
A
#
# COMPACT_ATOMS: atom_id res chain seq x y z
N MET A 1 -17.42 -56.00 -21.62
CA MET A 1 -18.22 -54.77 -21.63
C MET A 1 -17.96 -54.07 -20.32
N GLU A 2 -16.94 -53.21 -20.28
CA GLU A 2 -16.69 -52.37 -19.09
C GLU A 2 -17.82 -51.33 -18.99
N SER A 3 -18.37 -51.22 -17.79
CA SER A 3 -19.50 -50.37 -17.45
C SER A 3 -19.14 -48.90 -17.57
N VAL A 4 -19.93 -48.15 -18.35
CA VAL A 4 -19.85 -46.68 -18.50
C VAL A 4 -20.00 -45.93 -17.16
N LEU A 5 -20.37 -46.64 -16.08
CA LEU A 5 -20.48 -46.14 -14.71
C LEU A 5 -19.15 -46.11 -13.91
N ASP A 6 -18.06 -46.71 -14.42
CA ASP A 6 -16.76 -46.73 -13.70
C ASP A 6 -15.91 -45.46 -13.89
N TYR A 7 -16.22 -44.65 -14.91
CA TYR A 7 -15.51 -43.40 -15.19
C TYR A 7 -15.66 -42.30 -14.10
N PRO A 8 -16.87 -41.98 -13.57
CA PRO A 8 -17.01 -40.90 -12.59
C PRO A 8 -16.33 -41.22 -11.25
N VAL A 9 -16.32 -42.48 -10.81
CA VAL A 9 -15.74 -42.89 -9.53
C VAL A 9 -14.20 -42.74 -9.53
N ARG A 10 -13.55 -43.07 -10.66
CA ARG A 10 -12.10 -42.84 -10.83
C ARG A 10 -11.75 -41.35 -10.92
N LEU A 11 -12.61 -40.53 -11.52
CA LEU A 11 -12.38 -39.08 -11.63
C LEU A 11 -12.41 -38.39 -10.26
N ILE A 12 -13.36 -38.76 -9.40
CA ILE A 12 -13.52 -38.20 -8.05
C ILE A 12 -12.39 -38.66 -7.12
N GLY A 13 -11.99 -39.94 -7.20
CA GLY A 13 -10.86 -40.47 -6.44
C GLY A 13 -9.54 -39.78 -6.78
N ASN A 14 -9.29 -39.55 -8.08
CA ASN A 14 -8.10 -38.83 -8.53
C ASN A 14 -8.14 -37.36 -8.10
N ALA A 15 -9.27 -36.67 -8.22
CA ALA A 15 -9.40 -35.26 -7.81
C ALA A 15 -9.12 -35.07 -6.31
N CYS A 16 -9.62 -35.96 -5.46
CA CYS A 16 -9.36 -35.92 -4.01
C CYS A 16 -7.86 -36.14 -3.68
N PHE A 17 -7.22 -37.08 -4.39
CA PHE A 17 -5.78 -37.33 -4.27
C PHE A 17 -4.94 -36.11 -4.69
N TRP A 18 -5.29 -35.45 -5.81
CA TRP A 18 -4.63 -34.21 -6.26
C TRP A 18 -4.78 -33.07 -5.25
N VAL A 19 -5.94 -32.92 -4.59
CA VAL A 19 -6.16 -31.86 -3.58
C VAL A 19 -5.31 -32.08 -2.33
N GLN A 20 -5.18 -33.32 -1.86
CA GLN A 20 -4.32 -33.65 -0.71
C GLN A 20 -2.83 -33.45 -1.02
N ASP A 21 -2.40 -33.84 -2.21
CA ASP A 21 -1.03 -33.63 -2.66
C ASP A 21 -0.71 -32.13 -2.79
N LEU A 22 -1.64 -31.34 -3.34
CA LEU A 22 -1.49 -29.89 -3.47
C LEU A 22 -1.41 -29.21 -2.09
N ALA A 23 -2.24 -29.61 -1.13
CA ALA A 23 -2.18 -29.09 0.25
C ALA A 23 -0.83 -29.39 0.92
N SER A 24 -0.29 -30.59 0.71
CA SER A 24 1.01 -30.99 1.28
C SER A 24 2.18 -30.23 0.63
N GLN A 25 2.14 -30.03 -0.69
CA GLN A 25 3.13 -29.23 -1.42
C GLN A 25 3.05 -27.76 -0.97
N VAL A 26 1.86 -27.22 -0.78
CA VAL A 26 1.66 -25.87 -0.26
C VAL A 26 2.23 -25.76 1.17
N CYS A 27 1.90 -26.66 2.09
CA CYS A 27 2.45 -26.67 3.45
C CYS A 27 3.98 -26.74 3.49
N THR A 28 4.59 -27.57 2.63
CA THR A 28 6.06 -27.67 2.55
C THR A 28 6.68 -26.40 1.96
N LEU A 29 6.02 -25.73 1.00
CA LEU A 29 6.43 -24.43 0.49
C LEU A 29 6.35 -23.34 1.57
N PHE A 30 5.28 -23.29 2.36
CA PHE A 30 5.13 -22.39 3.51
C PHE A 30 6.22 -22.58 4.58
N THR A 31 6.73 -23.80 4.70
CA THR A 31 7.82 -24.14 5.64
C THR A 31 9.19 -23.66 5.14
N ARG A 32 9.34 -23.38 3.83
CA ARG A 32 10.60 -22.89 3.27
C ARG A 32 10.80 -21.41 3.59
N ARG A 33 11.94 -21.10 4.22
CA ARG A 33 12.42 -19.73 4.52
C ARG A 33 12.20 -18.70 3.39
N PRO A 34 12.57 -18.96 2.11
CA PRO A 34 12.38 -17.98 1.05
C PRO A 34 10.90 -17.67 0.76
N PHE A 35 9.98 -18.60 1.01
CA PHE A 35 8.55 -18.36 0.82
C PHE A 35 7.99 -17.40 1.87
N ARG A 36 8.44 -17.54 3.14
CA ARG A 36 8.04 -16.64 4.23
C ARG A 36 8.45 -15.19 3.95
N VAL A 37 9.66 -14.98 3.43
CA VAL A 37 10.12 -13.65 3.00
C VAL A 37 9.25 -13.11 1.87
N VAL A 38 8.92 -13.92 0.86
CA VAL A 38 8.07 -13.50 -0.26
C VAL A 38 6.67 -13.11 0.21
N VAL A 39 6.05 -13.90 1.10
CA VAL A 39 4.73 -13.58 1.66
C VAL A 39 4.78 -12.31 2.50
N LEU A 40 5.80 -12.12 3.34
CA LEU A 40 5.99 -10.89 4.10
C LEU A 40 6.23 -9.68 3.18
N SER A 41 7.03 -9.82 2.12
CA SER A 41 7.23 -8.76 1.13
C SER A 41 5.95 -8.40 0.38
N LEU A 42 5.10 -9.38 0.06
CA LEU A 42 3.77 -9.13 -0.52
C LEU A 42 2.85 -8.41 0.47
N ALA A 43 2.89 -8.79 1.75
CA ALA A 43 2.13 -8.10 2.79
C ALA A 43 2.60 -6.64 2.97
N ILE A 44 3.92 -6.41 2.96
CA ILE A 44 4.51 -5.06 2.95
C ILE A 44 4.02 -4.29 1.73
N ALA A 45 4.05 -4.89 0.52
CA ALA A 45 3.56 -4.23 -0.69
C ALA A 45 2.09 -3.81 -0.57
N ALA A 46 1.23 -4.72 -0.10
CA ALA A 46 -0.19 -4.45 0.09
C ALA A 46 -0.43 -3.35 1.13
N MET A 47 0.24 -3.41 2.28
CA MET A 47 0.14 -2.37 3.31
C MET A 47 0.65 -1.01 2.82
N SER A 48 1.74 -0.98 2.07
CA SER A 48 2.26 0.25 1.47
C SER A 48 1.30 0.86 0.44
N CYS A 49 0.56 0.04 -0.33
CA CYS A 49 -0.47 0.53 -1.24
C CYS A 49 -1.63 1.17 -0.49
N VAL A 50 -2.09 0.54 0.61
CA VAL A 50 -3.15 1.09 1.47
C VAL A 50 -2.68 2.39 2.12
N ASP A 51 -1.44 2.45 2.62
CA ASP A 51 -0.86 3.64 3.22
C ASP A 51 -0.80 4.80 2.23
N LEU A 52 -0.37 4.53 0.99
CA LEU A 52 -0.38 5.51 -0.09
C LEU A 52 -1.80 5.99 -0.42
N TYR A 53 -2.76 5.07 -0.51
CA TYR A 53 -4.16 5.41 -0.76
C TYR A 53 -4.73 6.35 0.31
N LEU A 54 -4.51 6.03 1.59
CA LEU A 54 -4.94 6.85 2.72
C LEU A 54 -4.27 8.23 2.72
N THR A 55 -2.96 8.27 2.43
CA THR A 55 -2.21 9.54 2.32
C THR A 55 -2.80 10.41 1.23
N LEU A 56 -3.03 9.86 0.04
CA LEU A 56 -3.60 10.60 -1.09
C LEU A 56 -5.02 11.06 -0.78
N LEU A 57 -5.85 10.20 -0.20
CA LEU A 57 -7.22 10.54 0.17
C LEU A 57 -7.26 11.73 1.13
N TYR A 58 -6.39 11.75 2.14
CA TYR A 58 -6.33 12.85 3.12
C TYR A 58 -5.80 14.15 2.51
N VAL A 59 -4.70 14.09 1.74
CA VAL A 59 -4.09 15.28 1.11
C VAL A 59 -5.03 15.92 0.07
N THR A 60 -5.86 15.12 -0.63
CA THR A 60 -6.79 15.65 -1.64
C THR A 60 -8.15 16.10 -1.10
N ASN A 61 -8.70 15.44 -0.06
CA ASN A 61 -10.06 15.73 0.43
C ASN A 61 -10.08 16.69 1.62
N ILE A 62 -9.12 16.58 2.52
CA ILE A 62 -9.11 17.32 3.80
C ILE A 62 -8.03 18.41 3.74
N GLY A 63 -6.93 18.13 3.03
CA GLY A 63 -5.69 18.88 3.16
C GLY A 63 -4.94 18.41 4.41
N MET A 64 -3.62 18.56 4.41
CA MET A 64 -2.80 18.12 5.53
C MET A 64 -1.80 19.21 5.90
N ASN A 65 -1.62 19.47 7.19
CA ASN A 65 -0.57 20.36 7.67
C ASN A 65 0.76 19.61 7.60
N GLU A 66 1.44 19.78 6.48
CA GLU A 66 2.70 19.10 6.20
C GLU A 66 3.87 19.81 6.91
N MET A 67 4.21 19.33 8.12
CA MET A 67 5.40 19.78 8.85
C MET A 67 6.72 19.27 8.24
N ASN A 68 6.65 18.37 7.25
CA ASN A 68 7.82 17.82 6.58
C ASN A 68 8.22 18.71 5.38
N PRO A 69 9.37 19.42 5.43
CA PRO A 69 9.78 20.33 4.38
C PRO A 69 10.01 19.63 3.03
N LEU A 70 10.36 18.34 3.03
CA LEU A 70 10.51 17.56 1.81
C LEU A 70 9.16 17.28 1.14
N ALA A 71 8.14 16.97 1.93
CA ALA A 71 6.79 16.74 1.43
C ALA A 71 6.19 18.04 0.88
N ARG A 72 6.45 19.18 1.55
CA ARG A 72 6.08 20.51 1.05
C ARG A 72 6.71 20.82 -0.31
N ALA A 73 8.02 20.55 -0.47
CA ALA A 73 8.71 20.73 -1.75
C ALA A 73 8.17 19.82 -2.86
N MET A 74 7.71 18.60 -2.52
CA MET A 74 7.06 17.73 -3.52
C MET A 74 5.63 18.17 -3.86
N MET A 75 4.90 18.75 -2.91
CA MET A 75 3.58 19.33 -3.17
C MET A 75 3.64 20.65 -3.94
N GLU A 76 4.79 21.33 -3.94
CA GLU A 76 5.04 22.51 -4.79
C GLU A 76 4.97 22.17 -6.30
N TYR A 77 5.23 20.90 -6.67
CA TYR A 77 5.00 20.39 -8.02
C TYR A 77 3.51 20.17 -8.36
N GLN A 78 2.59 20.41 -7.42
CA GLN A 78 1.12 20.30 -7.56
C GLN A 78 0.60 18.98 -8.11
N SER A 79 1.39 17.90 -8.08
CA SER A 79 0.99 16.62 -8.65
C SER A 79 1.01 15.52 -7.58
N PRO A 80 -0.16 14.98 -7.18
CA PRO A 80 -0.22 13.84 -6.26
C PRO A 80 0.43 12.60 -6.87
N ALA A 81 0.47 12.51 -8.20
CA ALA A 81 1.06 11.40 -8.94
C ALA A 81 2.58 11.32 -8.76
N ILE A 82 3.29 12.43 -8.64
CA ILE A 82 4.75 12.45 -8.43
C ILE A 82 5.09 11.91 -7.04
N LEU A 83 4.34 12.33 -6.02
CA LEU A 83 4.50 11.85 -4.65
C LEU A 83 4.22 10.34 -4.56
N ALA A 84 3.16 9.88 -5.22
CA ALA A 84 2.82 8.48 -5.34
C ALA A 84 3.91 7.66 -6.06
N ALA A 85 4.41 8.15 -7.19
CA ALA A 85 5.46 7.48 -7.97
C ALA A 85 6.76 7.35 -7.16
N TRP A 86 7.16 8.39 -6.43
CA TRP A 86 8.33 8.35 -5.55
C TRP A 86 8.18 7.34 -4.42
N LYS A 87 7.03 7.36 -3.73
CA LYS A 87 6.73 6.42 -2.64
C LYS A 87 6.67 4.97 -3.15
N MET A 88 6.02 4.73 -4.30
CA MET A 88 6.03 3.41 -4.93
C MET A 88 7.43 2.97 -5.34
N GLY A 89 8.27 3.87 -5.89
CA GLY A 89 9.64 3.57 -6.29
C GLY A 89 10.50 3.07 -5.13
N THR A 90 10.42 3.76 -3.98
CA THR A 90 11.19 3.37 -2.77
C THR A 90 10.70 2.05 -2.16
N VAL A 91 9.39 1.81 -2.16
CA VAL A 91 8.79 0.54 -1.71
C VAL A 91 9.20 -0.61 -2.63
N MET A 92 9.11 -0.42 -3.95
CA MET A 92 9.50 -1.42 -4.94
C MET A 92 11.00 -1.73 -4.86
N LEU A 93 11.84 -0.72 -4.66
CA LEU A 93 13.27 -0.90 -4.43
C LEU A 93 13.53 -1.74 -3.17
N SER A 94 12.84 -1.42 -2.07
CA SER A 94 12.98 -2.14 -0.79
C SER A 94 12.54 -3.61 -0.90
N ILE A 95 11.40 -3.86 -1.54
CA ILE A 95 10.90 -5.21 -1.83
C ILE A 95 11.86 -5.96 -2.76
N GLY A 96 12.36 -5.28 -3.81
CA GLY A 96 13.34 -5.82 -4.74
C GLY A 96 14.59 -6.30 -4.03
N ILE A 97 15.14 -5.49 -3.12
CA ILE A 97 16.28 -5.87 -2.29
C ILE A 97 15.94 -7.11 -1.45
N LEU A 98 14.82 -7.11 -0.72
CA LEU A 98 14.39 -8.26 0.10
C LEU A 98 14.24 -9.55 -0.70
N ILE A 99 13.71 -9.47 -1.94
CA ILE A 99 13.58 -10.60 -2.85
C ILE A 99 14.96 -11.10 -3.32
N LEU A 100 15.89 -10.20 -3.62
CA LEU A 100 17.25 -10.56 -4.03
C LEU A 100 18.01 -11.26 -2.90
N ILE A 101 17.87 -10.79 -1.66
CA ILE A 101 18.54 -11.38 -0.48
C ILE A 101 17.74 -12.48 0.22
N ARG A 102 16.62 -12.97 -0.37
CA ARG A 102 15.67 -13.95 0.24
C ARG A 102 16.28 -15.26 0.76
N LYS A 103 17.52 -15.59 0.38
CA LYS A 103 18.25 -16.78 0.86
C LYS A 103 18.98 -16.54 2.20
N GLN A 104 19.14 -15.29 2.63
CA GLN A 104 19.84 -14.92 3.85
C GLN A 104 18.87 -14.76 5.04
N ARG A 105 19.36 -15.04 6.26
CA ARG A 105 18.59 -14.82 7.50
C ARG A 105 18.26 -13.35 7.75
N SER A 106 19.11 -12.44 7.27
CA SER A 106 18.91 -10.99 7.33
C SER A 106 17.64 -10.55 6.61
N ALA A 107 17.27 -11.22 5.51
CA ALA A 107 16.04 -10.91 4.76
C ALA A 107 14.77 -11.26 5.54
N GLU A 108 14.78 -12.36 6.31
CA GLU A 108 13.66 -12.70 7.20
C GLU A 108 13.47 -11.61 8.27
N ILE A 109 14.56 -11.21 8.94
CA ILE A 109 14.51 -10.16 9.97
C ILE A 109 14.05 -8.83 9.37
N GLY A 110 14.60 -8.43 8.23
CA GLY A 110 14.20 -7.20 7.54
C GLY A 110 12.73 -7.20 7.12
N ALA A 111 12.21 -8.31 6.62
CA ALA A 111 10.80 -8.43 6.25
C ALA A 111 9.87 -8.41 7.47
N TRP A 112 10.28 -9.03 8.60
CA TRP A 112 9.53 -8.96 9.86
C TRP A 112 9.48 -7.53 10.41
N ILE A 113 10.63 -6.83 10.44
CA ILE A 113 10.70 -5.45 10.91
C ILE A 113 9.86 -4.55 9.99
N GLY A 114 9.99 -4.68 8.67
CA GLY A 114 9.20 -3.89 7.72
C GLY A 114 7.69 -4.10 7.88
N CYS A 115 7.27 -5.35 8.10
CA CYS A 115 5.88 -5.69 8.39
C CYS A 115 5.40 -5.05 9.70
N MET A 116 6.20 -5.10 10.78
CA MET A 116 5.87 -4.47 12.05
C MET A 116 5.76 -2.94 11.95
N VAL A 117 6.70 -2.30 11.26
CA VAL A 117 6.69 -0.84 11.07
C VAL A 117 5.45 -0.40 10.29
N LEU A 118 5.11 -1.10 9.20
CA LEU A 118 3.89 -0.80 8.44
C LEU A 118 2.61 -1.09 9.24
N GLY A 119 2.57 -2.18 10.00
CA GLY A 119 1.46 -2.48 10.89
C GLY A 119 1.27 -1.41 11.97
N TRP A 120 2.37 -0.93 12.56
CA TRP A 120 2.35 0.19 13.51
C TRP A 120 1.81 1.47 12.85
N LEU A 121 2.24 1.76 11.64
CA LEU A 121 1.77 2.91 10.86
C LEU A 121 0.25 2.83 10.61
N MET A 122 -0.27 1.64 10.32
CA MET A 122 -1.72 1.43 10.16
C MET A 122 -2.51 1.70 11.44
N VAL A 123 -1.99 1.28 12.60
CA VAL A 123 -2.61 1.60 13.89
C VAL A 123 -2.60 3.11 14.14
N HIS A 124 -1.50 3.77 13.79
CA HIS A 124 -1.41 5.23 13.88
C HIS A 124 -2.44 5.93 12.99
N TRP A 125 -2.64 5.46 11.75
CA TRP A 125 -3.68 5.96 10.85
C TRP A 125 -5.08 5.82 11.42
N VAL A 126 -5.41 4.67 12.03
CA VAL A 126 -6.71 4.47 12.69
C VAL A 126 -6.92 5.48 13.82
N GLY A 127 -5.90 5.72 14.64
CA GLY A 127 -5.94 6.75 15.68
C GLY A 127 -6.15 8.15 15.10
N PHE A 128 -5.40 8.49 14.05
CA PHE A 128 -5.49 9.77 13.37
C PHE A 128 -6.89 10.03 12.80
N ILE A 129 -7.48 9.03 12.12
CA ILE A 129 -8.83 9.12 11.55
C ILE A 129 -9.88 9.31 12.65
N ASN A 130 -9.80 8.53 13.73
CA ASN A 130 -10.75 8.65 14.84
C ASN A 130 -10.70 10.03 15.51
N VAL A 131 -9.51 10.62 15.64
CA VAL A 131 -9.34 11.96 16.21
C VAL A 131 -9.83 13.05 15.23
N HIS A 132 -9.52 12.95 13.94
CA HIS A 132 -9.92 13.96 12.97
C HIS A 132 -11.44 13.97 12.71
N GLN A 133 -12.09 12.79 12.68
CA GLN A 133 -13.55 12.71 12.62
C GLN A 133 -14.25 13.47 13.77
N THR A 134 -13.59 13.60 14.93
CA THR A 134 -14.11 14.37 16.06
C THR A 134 -13.75 15.86 16.02
N LEU A 135 -12.65 16.23 15.35
CA LEU A 135 -12.13 17.60 15.28
C LEU A 135 -12.59 18.40 14.04
N ASP A 136 -13.13 17.74 13.01
CA ASP A 136 -13.60 18.40 11.78
C ASP A 136 -14.71 19.44 12.03
N MET A 137 -15.39 19.39 13.19
CA MET A 137 -16.35 20.42 13.62
C MET A 137 -15.69 21.70 14.18
N GLU A 138 -14.43 21.66 14.61
CA GLU A 138 -13.70 22.79 15.22
C GLU A 138 -12.70 23.43 14.22
N LEU A 139 -12.11 22.64 13.32
CA LEU A 139 -11.12 23.11 12.33
C LEU A 139 -11.71 23.87 11.13
N ALA A 140 -13.02 23.78 10.88
CA ALA A 140 -13.70 24.60 9.86
C ALA A 140 -13.55 26.13 10.12
N GLN A 141 -13.19 26.54 11.35
CA GLN A 141 -12.88 27.93 11.67
C GLN A 141 -11.39 28.33 11.49
N ASN A 142 -10.45 27.38 11.44
CA ASN A 142 -8.99 27.67 11.42
C ASN A 142 -8.31 27.42 10.06
N GLN A 143 -9.08 27.21 8.99
CA GLN A 143 -8.59 26.93 7.64
C GLN A 143 -7.88 28.12 6.94
N GLN A 144 -7.58 29.20 7.67
CA GLN A 144 -6.90 30.41 7.18
C GLN A 144 -5.38 30.42 7.39
N ASP A 145 -4.79 29.39 8.01
CA ASP A 145 -3.34 29.30 8.18
C ASP A 145 -2.63 28.86 6.89
N ALA A 146 -1.65 29.67 6.44
CA ALA A 146 -0.87 29.49 5.21
C ALA A 146 0.01 28.21 5.13
N SER A 147 -0.04 27.35 6.15
CA SER A 147 0.59 26.02 6.14
C SER A 147 -0.31 24.93 5.58
N TRP A 148 -1.62 25.20 5.41
CA TRP A 148 -2.57 24.24 4.87
C TRP A 148 -2.47 24.17 3.35
N ILE A 149 -2.10 23.00 2.81
CA ILE A 149 -1.99 22.79 1.37
C ILE A 149 -3.03 21.73 0.97
N MET A 150 -3.90 22.07 0.03
CA MET A 150 -4.79 21.13 -0.65
C MET A 150 -4.35 21.02 -2.11
N ILE A 151 -4.21 19.79 -2.59
CA ILE A 151 -3.95 19.55 -4.01
C ILE A 151 -5.30 19.47 -4.74
N THR A 152 -5.71 20.58 -5.36
CA THR A 152 -6.87 20.59 -6.25
C THR A 152 -6.51 19.81 -7.51
N THR A 153 -7.12 18.63 -7.71
CA THR A 153 -7.07 17.95 -9.01
C THR A 153 -7.91 18.75 -9.99
N GLY A 154 -7.27 19.70 -10.68
CA GLY A 154 -7.89 20.50 -11.72
C GLY A 154 -8.27 19.63 -12.91
N ASP A 155 -9.50 19.12 -12.90
CA ASP A 155 -10.18 18.58 -14.08
C ASP A 155 -10.92 19.72 -14.83
N GLU A 156 -10.37 20.93 -14.81
CA GLU A 156 -10.82 22.04 -15.63
C GLU A 156 -9.81 22.28 -16.74
N GLY A 157 -10.13 21.67 -17.89
CA GLY A 157 -10.01 22.23 -19.24
C GLY A 157 -8.85 23.19 -19.55
N VAL A 158 -8.06 22.77 -20.54
CA VAL A 158 -7.59 23.62 -21.66
C VAL A 158 -8.27 25.01 -21.71
N GLY A 159 -7.58 26.06 -21.27
CA GLY A 159 -7.89 27.45 -21.66
C GLY A 159 -7.94 28.51 -20.54
N SER A 160 -6.79 29.11 -20.22
CA SER A 160 -6.59 30.55 -19.88
C SER A 160 -5.19 30.71 -19.25
N MET A 161 -4.16 31.06 -20.02
CA MET A 161 -3.72 32.46 -20.23
C MET A 161 -4.19 33.45 -19.14
N LEU A 162 -3.37 33.66 -18.10
CA LEU A 162 -2.57 34.88 -17.87
C LEU A 162 -2.04 34.91 -16.42
N PRO A 163 -0.78 35.31 -16.18
CA PRO A 163 -0.34 35.69 -14.85
C PRO A 163 -0.80 37.12 -14.56
N THR A 164 -1.87 37.30 -13.78
CA THR A 164 -2.12 38.57 -13.08
C THR A 164 -1.27 38.61 -11.83
N VAL A 165 -0.16 39.32 -11.94
CA VAL A 165 0.54 39.96 -10.84
C VAL A 165 -0.47 40.84 -10.10
N ILE A 166 -0.62 40.63 -8.80
CA ILE A 166 -1.18 41.61 -7.88
C ILE A 166 -0.08 41.90 -6.86
N ASP A 167 0.15 43.20 -6.67
CA ASP A 167 1.25 43.86 -5.95
C ASP A 167 1.59 43.32 -4.56
#